data_AF-A0A6M4B1W9-F1
#
_entry.id   AF-A0A6M4B1W9-F1
#
_cell.length_a   1.000
_cell.length_b   1.000
_cell.length_c   1.000
_cell.angle_alpha   90.00
_cell.angle_beta   90.00
_cell.angle_gamma   90.00
#
_symmetry.space_group_name_H-M   'P 1'
#
loop_
_entity.id
_entity.type
_entity.pdbx_description
1 polymer ?
#
loop_
_entity_poly.entity_id
_entity_poly.type
_entity_poly.pdbx_seq_one_letter_code
_entity_poly.pdbx_strand_id
1 'polypeptide(L)'
;MKGYKHNLETKNNYSKVRTGRCYKRVKGIIIRPEVSQETIIKLKLHSKSLKIKILGKNSEMIEKFYSIKDVAKFVNISPSSVSKYIKSGKIWNNLYYFKFDSYDIAEDASINLSFPLEGLETNKIKLGDIEGSSPNFNRRADMFEVLAGDKIIYRFKSITKASQYLNISRRTLTMYSKNNKLWKDKFAFNIIKSTHRSTLSSE
;
A
#
# COMPACT_ATOMS: atom_id res chain seq x y z
N MET A 1 -44.08 -24.70 9.89
CA MET A 1 -43.26 -23.82 10.76
C MET A 1 -43.73 -22.38 10.57
N LYS A 2 -44.26 -21.71 11.60
CA LYS A 2 -44.67 -20.30 11.51
C LYS A 2 -43.41 -19.44 11.65
N GLY A 3 -43.04 -18.71 10.59
CA GLY A 3 -41.90 -17.80 10.62
C GLY A 3 -42.12 -16.68 11.64
N TYR A 4 -41.12 -16.42 12.49
CA TYR A 4 -41.16 -15.30 13.44
C TYR A 4 -41.20 -13.98 12.67
N LYS A 5 -42.30 -13.22 12.82
CA LYS A 5 -42.38 -11.85 12.31
C LYS A 5 -41.54 -10.96 13.23
N HIS A 6 -40.42 -10.45 12.73
CA HIS A 6 -39.61 -9.49 13.46
C HIS A 6 -40.38 -8.19 13.73
N ASN A 7 -40.24 -7.67 14.95
CA ASN A 7 -40.77 -6.37 15.37
C ASN A 7 -40.12 -5.23 14.53
N LEU A 8 -40.85 -4.12 14.38
CA LEU A 8 -40.44 -2.95 13.60
C LEU A 8 -39.09 -2.39 14.08
N GLU A 9 -38.85 -2.38 15.40
CA GLU A 9 -37.58 -2.00 16.00
C GLU A 9 -36.42 -2.90 15.57
N THR A 10 -36.64 -4.21 15.53
CA THR A 10 -35.60 -5.17 15.12
C THR A 10 -35.26 -4.98 13.64
N LYS A 11 -36.26 -4.75 12.78
CA LYS A 11 -36.04 -4.41 11.36
C LYS A 11 -35.21 -3.14 11.19
N ASN A 12 -35.48 -2.11 11.99
CA ASN A 12 -34.73 -0.84 11.97
C ASN A 12 -33.29 -0.99 12.48
N ASN A 13 -33.03 -1.91 13.40
CA ASN A 13 -31.67 -2.18 13.87
C ASN A 13 -30.88 -3.02 12.85
N TYR A 14 -31.50 -4.00 12.20
CA TYR A 14 -30.84 -4.78 11.14
C TYR A 14 -30.50 -3.93 9.90
N SER A 15 -31.30 -2.92 9.56
CA SER A 15 -30.97 -2.00 8.46
C SER A 15 -29.75 -1.14 8.76
N LYS A 16 -29.51 -0.79 10.03
CA LYS A 16 -28.31 -0.06 10.48
C LYS A 16 -27.04 -0.92 10.50
N VAL A 17 -27.16 -2.24 10.69
CA VAL A 17 -25.98 -3.15 10.77
C VAL A 17 -25.45 -3.55 9.38
N ARG A 18 -26.24 -3.38 8.31
CA ARG A 18 -25.84 -3.75 6.93
C ARG A 18 -25.13 -2.67 6.13
N THR A 19 -24.82 -1.52 6.72
CA THR A 19 -23.93 -0.53 6.11
C THR A 19 -22.47 -0.88 6.40
N GLY A 20 -22.01 -2.01 5.87
CA GLY A 20 -20.57 -2.26 5.75
C GLY A 20 -19.92 -1.06 5.06
N ARG A 21 -18.88 -0.47 5.67
CA ARG A 21 -18.05 0.67 5.19
C ARG A 21 -18.63 1.35 3.95
N CYS A 22 -19.63 2.22 4.15
CA CYS A 22 -20.34 2.90 3.07
C CYS A 22 -19.41 3.66 2.13
N TYR A 23 -19.54 3.34 0.85
CA TYR A 23 -19.22 4.20 -0.28
C TYR A 23 -19.87 5.58 -0.07
N LYS A 24 -19.07 6.65 0.06
CA LYS A 24 -19.62 8.00 -0.10
C LYS A 24 -19.94 8.18 -1.58
N ARG A 25 -21.23 8.18 -1.94
CA ARG A 25 -21.69 8.69 -3.24
C ARG A 25 -21.44 10.20 -3.28
N VAL A 26 -20.25 10.59 -3.70
CA VAL A 26 -20.01 11.96 -4.17
C VAL A 26 -20.45 11.96 -5.64
N LYS A 27 -21.46 12.78 -5.97
CA LYS A 27 -22.06 13.00 -7.31
C LYS A 27 -21.40 12.19 -8.45
N GLY A 28 -21.93 11.00 -8.73
CA GLY A 28 -21.58 10.19 -9.90
C GLY A 28 -20.27 9.39 -9.85
N ILE A 29 -19.42 9.56 -8.84
CA ILE A 29 -18.13 8.85 -8.75
C ILE A 29 -18.19 7.81 -7.63
N ILE A 30 -18.20 6.53 -8.00
CA ILE A 30 -18.07 5.42 -7.05
C ILE A 30 -16.60 5.32 -6.66
N ILE A 31 -16.21 5.99 -5.56
CA ILE A 31 -14.87 5.84 -4.99
C ILE A 31 -14.82 4.48 -4.29
N ARG A 32 -14.10 3.52 -4.88
CA ARG A 32 -13.81 2.24 -4.23
C ARG A 32 -12.74 2.46 -3.16
N PRO A 33 -12.91 1.93 -1.93
CA PRO A 33 -11.84 1.97 -0.94
C PRO A 33 -10.62 1.20 -1.47
N GLU A 34 -9.43 1.61 -1.04
CA GLU A 34 -8.19 0.88 -1.34
C GLU A 34 -8.32 -0.57 -0.85
N VAL A 35 -8.01 -1.51 -1.74
CA VAL A 35 -8.07 -2.94 -1.45
C VAL A 35 -6.90 -3.27 -0.53
N SER A 36 -7.16 -3.87 0.64
CA SER A 36 -6.10 -4.23 1.57
C SER A 36 -5.11 -5.23 0.94
N GLN A 37 -3.83 -5.16 1.30
CA GLN A 37 -2.81 -6.10 0.81
C GLN A 37 -3.20 -7.56 1.10
N GLU A 38 -3.82 -7.83 2.25
CA GLU A 38 -4.34 -9.15 2.59
C GLU A 38 -5.43 -9.63 1.62
N THR A 39 -6.33 -8.73 1.20
CA THR A 39 -7.38 -9.03 0.23
C THR A 39 -6.77 -9.32 -1.15
N ILE A 40 -5.77 -8.55 -1.56
CA ILE A 40 -5.04 -8.81 -2.82
C ILE A 40 -4.38 -10.18 -2.77
N ILE A 41 -3.70 -10.53 -1.67
CA ILE A 41 -3.09 -11.85 -1.47
C ILE A 41 -4.15 -12.96 -1.51
N LYS A 42 -5.29 -12.79 -0.82
CA LYS A 42 -6.39 -13.78 -0.85
C LYS A 42 -6.96 -13.96 -2.26
N LEU A 43 -7.19 -12.88 -3.01
CA LEU A 43 -7.68 -12.95 -4.40
C LEU A 43 -6.64 -13.61 -5.32
N LYS A 44 -5.36 -13.27 -5.16
CA LYS A 44 -4.26 -13.93 -5.88
C LYS A 44 -4.21 -15.42 -5.55
N LEU A 45 -4.36 -15.81 -4.28
CA LEU A 45 -4.43 -17.22 -3.85
C LEU A 45 -5.56 -18.03 -4.52
N HIS A 46 -6.64 -17.37 -4.93
CA HIS A 46 -7.75 -17.99 -5.65
C HIS A 46 -7.61 -17.93 -7.18
N SER A 47 -6.63 -17.20 -7.72
CA SER A 47 -6.38 -17.15 -9.16
C SER A 47 -5.74 -18.46 -9.63
N LYS A 48 -6.30 -19.04 -10.71
CA LYS A 48 -5.87 -20.34 -11.27
C LYS A 48 -4.44 -20.34 -11.84
N SER A 49 -3.79 -19.18 -11.87
CA SER A 49 -2.45 -18.98 -12.45
C SER A 49 -1.32 -19.20 -11.44
N LEU A 50 -1.62 -19.41 -10.16
CA LEU A 50 -0.57 -19.64 -9.16
C LEU A 50 0.07 -21.02 -9.31
N LYS A 51 1.30 -21.04 -9.82
CA LYS A 51 2.13 -22.22 -9.85
C LYS A 51 2.89 -22.34 -8.52
N ILE A 52 2.91 -23.52 -7.93
CA ILE A 52 3.59 -23.85 -6.68
C ILE A 52 4.69 -24.85 -6.99
N LYS A 53 5.92 -24.55 -6.55
CA LYS A 53 7.07 -25.44 -6.65
C LYS A 53 7.27 -26.14 -5.31
N ILE A 54 7.47 -27.46 -5.36
CA ILE A 54 7.97 -28.25 -4.24
C ILE A 54 9.48 -28.37 -4.43
N LEU A 55 10.22 -27.95 -3.41
CA LEU A 55 11.67 -28.02 -3.36
C LEU A 55 12.09 -29.05 -2.31
N GLY A 56 13.11 -29.84 -2.62
CA GLY A 56 13.76 -30.71 -1.63
C GLY A 56 14.61 -29.93 -0.63
N LYS A 57 15.18 -30.63 0.34
CA LYS A 57 16.10 -30.05 1.33
C LYS A 57 17.29 -29.32 0.70
N ASN A 58 17.79 -29.80 -0.43
CA ASN A 58 18.91 -29.20 -1.17
C ASN A 58 18.47 -28.04 -2.08
N SER A 59 17.22 -27.58 -1.99
CA SER A 59 16.63 -26.59 -2.91
C SER A 59 16.50 -27.06 -4.38
N GLU A 60 16.61 -28.37 -4.62
CA GLU A 60 16.33 -28.97 -5.92
C GLU A 60 14.82 -29.00 -6.16
N MET A 61 14.39 -28.66 -7.38
CA MET A 61 12.97 -28.71 -7.75
C MET A 61 12.57 -30.16 -7.93
N ILE A 62 11.59 -30.60 -7.13
CA ILE A 62 11.02 -31.94 -7.22
C ILE A 62 9.90 -31.92 -8.25
N GLU A 63 8.91 -31.04 -8.04
CA GLU A 63 7.73 -30.99 -8.89
C GLU A 63 7.03 -29.63 -8.80
N LYS A 64 6.17 -29.37 -9.78
CA LYS A 64 5.44 -28.11 -9.93
C LYS A 64 3.95 -28.37 -10.14
N PHE A 65 3.12 -27.66 -9.38
CA PHE A 65 1.68 -27.83 -9.38
C PHE A 65 0.97 -26.50 -9.68
N TYR A 66 -0.26 -26.58 -10.18
CA TYR A 66 -1.10 -25.42 -10.48
C TYR A 66 -2.10 -25.07 -9.35
N SER A 67 -2.11 -25.86 -8.28
CA SER A 67 -3.07 -25.72 -7.19
C SER A 67 -2.50 -26.22 -5.87
N ILE A 68 -2.83 -25.52 -4.78
CA ILE A 68 -2.54 -25.95 -3.41
C ILE A 68 -3.16 -27.33 -3.14
N LYS A 69 -4.32 -27.63 -3.74
CA LYS A 69 -5.00 -28.92 -3.55
C LYS A 69 -4.20 -30.07 -4.14
N ASP A 70 -3.50 -29.86 -5.24
CA ASP A 70 -2.73 -30.93 -5.89
C ASP A 70 -1.44 -31.19 -5.11
N VAL A 71 -0.78 -30.13 -4.64
CA VAL A 71 0.34 -30.23 -3.69
C VAL A 71 -0.08 -30.99 -2.42
N ALA A 72 -1.23 -30.63 -1.86
CA ALA A 72 -1.78 -31.26 -0.66
C ALA A 72 -2.03 -32.76 -0.84
N LYS A 73 -2.55 -33.17 -2.01
CA LYS A 73 -2.74 -34.58 -2.36
C LYS A 73 -1.41 -35.31 -2.53
N PHE A 74 -0.45 -34.71 -3.25
CA PHE A 74 0.87 -35.30 -3.47
C PHE A 74 1.60 -35.59 -2.16
N VAL A 75 1.52 -34.66 -1.21
CA VAL A 75 2.24 -34.72 0.07
C VAL A 75 1.39 -35.35 1.19
N ASN A 76 0.14 -35.70 0.90
CA ASN A 76 -0.84 -36.22 1.86
C ASN A 76 -1.01 -35.34 3.11
N ILE A 77 -1.17 -34.03 2.91
CA ILE A 77 -1.45 -33.07 3.98
C ILE A 77 -2.64 -32.18 3.62
N SER A 78 -3.24 -31.51 4.60
CA SER A 78 -4.35 -30.61 4.32
C SER A 78 -3.92 -29.39 3.49
N PRO A 79 -4.77 -28.87 2.57
CA PRO A 79 -4.46 -27.65 1.81
C PRO A 79 -4.20 -26.42 2.70
N SER A 80 -4.84 -26.35 3.87
CA SER A 80 -4.59 -25.29 4.86
C SER A 80 -3.20 -25.40 5.47
N SER A 81 -2.71 -26.61 5.76
CA SER A 81 -1.34 -26.85 6.19
C SER A 81 -0.34 -26.40 5.12
N VAL A 82 -0.54 -26.77 3.85
CA VAL A 82 0.32 -26.32 2.73
C VAL A 82 0.39 -24.79 2.70
N SER A 83 -0.76 -24.11 2.78
CA SER A 83 -0.80 -22.64 2.80
C SER A 83 -0.03 -22.05 4.00
N LYS A 84 -0.13 -22.67 5.18
CA LYS A 84 0.61 -22.26 6.38
C LYS A 84 2.12 -22.46 6.21
N TYR A 85 2.55 -23.56 5.60
CA TYR A 85 3.97 -23.80 5.30
C TYR A 85 4.52 -22.83 4.25
N ILE A 86 3.78 -22.55 3.18
CA ILE A 86 4.17 -21.54 2.18
C ILE A 86 4.34 -20.16 2.84
N LYS A 87 3.40 -19.75 3.70
CA LYS A 87 3.48 -18.45 4.40
C LYS A 87 4.62 -18.38 5.40
N SER A 88 4.90 -19.48 6.10
CA SER A 88 5.93 -19.51 7.14
C SER A 88 7.33 -19.77 6.61
N GLY A 89 7.48 -20.24 5.37
CA GLY A 89 8.77 -20.66 4.82
C GLY A 89 9.42 -21.80 5.61
N LYS A 90 8.62 -22.59 6.34
CA LYS A 90 9.14 -23.73 7.12
C LYS A 90 9.20 -24.99 6.26
N ILE A 91 10.21 -25.80 6.53
CA ILE A 91 10.35 -27.13 5.91
C ILE A 91 9.34 -28.07 6.57
N TRP A 92 8.58 -28.78 5.74
CA TRP A 92 7.68 -29.83 6.22
C TRP A 92 8.41 -31.16 6.29
N ASN A 93 8.34 -31.80 7.47
CA ASN A 93 8.95 -33.08 7.77
C ASN A 93 10.47 -33.17 7.47
N ASN A 94 11.18 -32.04 7.51
CA ASN A 94 12.60 -31.93 7.10
C ASN A 94 12.91 -32.40 5.67
N LEU A 95 11.89 -32.56 4.82
CA LEU A 95 12.03 -33.10 3.45
C LEU A 95 11.68 -32.06 2.39
N TYR A 96 10.57 -31.33 2.59
CA TYR A 96 9.96 -30.52 1.53
C TYR A 96 9.81 -29.06 1.94
N TYR A 97 10.09 -28.16 1.00
CA TYR A 97 9.85 -26.73 1.11
C TYR A 97 8.91 -26.28 0.00
N PHE A 98 7.89 -25.47 0.33
CA PHE A 98 6.87 -25.03 -0.62
C PHE A 98 7.07 -23.56 -0.97
N LYS A 99 7.13 -23.23 -2.26
CA LYS A 99 7.28 -21.84 -2.73
C LYS A 99 6.33 -21.54 -3.88
N PHE A 100 5.77 -20.33 -3.92
CA PHE A 100 5.14 -19.85 -5.14
C PHE A 100 6.19 -19.60 -6.22
N ASP A 101 5.86 -19.98 -7.44
CA ASP A 101 6.66 -19.64 -8.60
C ASP A 101 6.34 -18.19 -8.99
N SER A 102 7.13 -17.27 -8.45
CA SER A 102 6.86 -15.83 -8.50
C SER A 102 7.25 -15.16 -9.81
N TYR A 103 7.70 -15.91 -10.83
CA TYR A 103 8.14 -15.35 -12.11
C TYR A 103 7.07 -14.54 -12.84
N ASP A 104 5.77 -14.81 -12.63
CA ASP A 104 4.70 -14.05 -13.31
C ASP A 104 4.08 -12.92 -12.44
N ILE A 105 4.53 -12.72 -11.19
CA ILE A 105 3.86 -11.82 -10.22
C ILE A 105 4.79 -10.73 -9.69
N ALA A 106 6.10 -11.00 -9.66
CA ALA A 106 7.07 -10.08 -9.11
C ALA A 106 7.41 -8.94 -10.07
N GLU A 107 7.45 -9.15 -11.40
CA GLU A 107 7.79 -8.09 -12.34
C GLU A 107 6.76 -6.95 -12.31
N ASP A 108 5.46 -7.23 -12.44
CA ASP A 108 4.45 -6.16 -12.46
C ASP A 108 4.23 -5.45 -11.12
N ALA A 109 4.51 -6.11 -9.99
CA ALA A 109 4.36 -5.51 -8.66
C ALA A 109 5.61 -4.78 -8.18
N SER A 110 6.81 -5.25 -8.54
CA SER A 110 8.08 -4.62 -8.14
C SER A 110 8.46 -3.44 -9.03
N ILE A 111 8.00 -3.40 -10.30
CA ILE A 111 8.29 -2.30 -11.23
C ILE A 111 7.68 -0.96 -10.76
N ASN A 112 6.72 -0.95 -9.81
CA ASN A 112 6.14 0.27 -9.25
C ASN A 112 6.36 0.45 -7.73
N LEU A 113 7.20 -0.37 -7.10
CA LEU A 113 7.49 -0.29 -5.65
C LEU A 113 8.89 0.25 -5.33
N SER A 114 9.71 0.59 -6.33
CA SER A 114 10.96 1.30 -6.08
C SER A 114 10.62 2.69 -5.57
N PHE A 115 11.08 2.98 -4.36
CA PHE A 115 10.88 4.29 -3.78
C PHE A 115 11.69 5.29 -4.61
N PRO A 116 11.12 6.42 -5.08
CA PRO A 116 11.80 7.32 -6.00
C PRO A 116 13.10 7.95 -5.43
N LEU A 117 13.37 7.76 -4.13
CA LEU A 117 14.59 8.21 -3.46
C LEU A 117 15.68 7.13 -3.30
N GLU A 118 15.43 5.86 -3.63
CA GLU A 118 16.38 4.76 -3.38
C GLU A 118 17.56 4.68 -4.37
N GLY A 119 17.54 5.45 -5.47
CA GLY A 119 18.64 5.55 -6.44
C GLY A 119 19.39 6.89 -6.46
N LEU A 120 19.12 7.77 -5.48
CA LEU A 120 19.65 9.14 -5.44
C LEU A 120 21.06 9.20 -4.83
N GLU A 121 22.00 8.41 -5.37
CA GLU A 121 23.43 8.62 -5.10
C GLU A 121 23.94 9.78 -5.97
N THR A 122 23.93 10.99 -5.39
CA THR A 122 24.76 12.17 -5.72
C THR A 122 24.77 12.75 -7.14
N ASN A 123 24.05 12.22 -8.11
CA ASN A 123 23.97 12.88 -9.42
C ASN A 123 22.94 14.00 -9.42
N LYS A 124 23.40 15.20 -9.81
CA LYS A 124 22.65 16.47 -9.85
C LYS A 124 21.30 16.31 -10.58
N ILE A 125 20.23 15.99 -9.84
CA ILE A 125 18.89 15.98 -10.42
C ILE A 125 18.40 17.43 -10.49
N LYS A 126 18.08 17.86 -11.71
CA LYS A 126 17.52 19.17 -12.05
C LYS A 126 16.26 19.43 -11.22
N LEU A 127 16.16 20.66 -10.75
CA LEU A 127 14.99 21.27 -10.13
C LEU A 127 13.85 21.30 -11.18
N GLY A 128 13.13 20.19 -11.33
CA GLY A 128 11.92 20.15 -12.13
C GLY A 128 10.76 20.60 -11.25
N ASP A 129 10.24 21.79 -11.49
CA ASP A 129 8.94 22.17 -10.97
C ASP A 129 7.92 21.16 -11.52
N ILE A 130 7.50 20.19 -10.70
CA ILE A 130 6.45 19.23 -11.09
C ILE A 130 5.12 20.00 -11.07
N GLU A 131 4.87 20.73 -12.15
CA GLU A 131 3.65 21.50 -12.40
C GLU A 131 2.50 20.57 -12.78
N GLY A 132 1.97 19.85 -11.78
CA GLY A 132 0.66 19.24 -11.93
C GLY A 132 -0.41 20.34 -11.95
N SER A 133 -1.05 20.56 -13.09
CA SER A 133 -2.27 21.36 -13.21
C SER A 133 -3.29 20.89 -12.17
N SER A 134 -3.71 21.78 -11.30
CA SER A 134 -4.79 21.52 -10.34
C SER A 134 -5.68 22.73 -10.25
N PRO A 135 -7.00 22.51 -10.13
CA PRO A 135 -8.00 23.55 -10.28
C PRO A 135 -7.83 24.63 -9.21
N ASN A 136 -8.02 25.87 -9.64
CA ASN A 136 -7.98 27.10 -8.85
C ASN A 136 -8.78 26.97 -7.54
N PHE A 137 -8.10 26.59 -6.47
CA PHE A 137 -8.55 26.86 -5.12
C PHE A 137 -7.59 27.87 -4.52
N ASN A 138 -8.08 29.10 -4.35
CA ASN A 138 -7.38 30.30 -3.90
C ASN A 138 -6.94 30.23 -2.41
N ARG A 139 -6.65 29.04 -1.89
CA ARG A 139 -6.10 28.84 -0.55
C ARG A 139 -4.60 28.67 -0.70
N ARG A 140 -3.85 29.65 -0.20
CA ARG A 140 -2.39 29.63 -0.10
C ARG A 140 -1.97 28.26 0.48
N ALA A 141 -1.39 27.41 -0.36
CA ALA A 141 -1.02 26.07 0.03
C ALA A 141 0.39 26.08 0.63
N ASP A 142 0.55 25.46 1.80
CA ASP A 142 1.88 25.28 2.39
C ASP A 142 2.75 24.45 1.43
N MET A 143 3.96 24.95 1.15
CA MET A 143 4.92 24.24 0.31
C MET A 143 5.64 23.17 1.13
N PHE A 144 6.02 22.08 0.48
CA PHE A 144 6.69 20.96 1.13
C PHE A 144 8.03 20.68 0.46
N GLU A 145 9.10 20.61 1.24
CA GLU A 145 10.45 20.36 0.74
C GLU A 145 11.01 19.06 1.32
N VAL A 146 11.78 18.35 0.49
CA VAL A 146 12.55 17.17 0.87
C VAL A 146 14.02 17.51 0.74
N LEU A 147 14.77 17.35 1.83
CA LEU A 147 16.19 17.65 1.90
C LEU A 147 16.98 16.36 2.14
N ALA A 148 18.20 16.29 1.63
CA ALA A 148 19.22 15.35 2.09
C ALA A 148 20.44 16.16 2.55
N GLY A 149 20.73 16.09 3.85
CA GLY A 149 21.59 17.08 4.50
C GLY A 149 21.00 18.49 4.31
N ASP A 150 21.84 19.43 3.86
CA ASP A 150 21.43 20.83 3.64
C ASP A 150 20.90 21.10 2.22
N LYS A 151 20.85 20.07 1.37
CA LYS A 151 20.47 20.21 -0.03
C LYS A 151 19.01 19.85 -0.26
N ILE A 152 18.25 20.79 -0.82
CA ILE A 152 16.88 20.56 -1.27
C ILE A 152 16.91 19.66 -2.52
N ILE A 153 16.26 18.51 -2.45
CA ILE A 153 16.14 17.57 -3.57
C ILE A 153 14.81 17.79 -4.30
N TYR A 154 13.72 17.91 -3.54
CA TYR A 154 12.39 18.08 -4.11
C TYR A 154 11.64 19.21 -3.43
N ARG A 155 10.81 19.90 -4.22
CA ARG A 155 9.87 20.92 -3.76
C ARG A 155 8.49 20.61 -4.33
N PHE A 156 7.50 20.54 -3.46
CA PHE A 156 6.11 20.24 -3.80
C PHE A 156 5.21 21.41 -3.44
N LYS A 157 4.25 21.72 -4.30
CA LYS A 157 3.22 22.75 -4.06
C LYS A 157 2.29 22.40 -2.90
N SER A 158 2.23 21.13 -2.47
CA SER A 158 1.44 20.70 -1.30
C SER A 158 1.95 19.39 -0.72
N ILE A 159 1.69 19.18 0.57
CA ILE A 159 1.99 17.91 1.27
C ILE A 159 1.24 16.72 0.65
N THR A 160 0.09 16.95 0.03
CA THR A 160 -0.68 15.89 -0.64
C THR A 160 0.07 15.38 -1.86
N LYS A 161 0.65 16.28 -2.68
CA LYS A 161 1.48 15.87 -3.83
C LYS A 161 2.75 15.16 -3.37
N ALA A 162 3.40 15.65 -2.32
CA ALA A 162 4.57 14.98 -1.73
C ALA A 162 4.21 13.57 -1.25
N SER A 163 3.07 13.40 -0.56
CA SER A 163 2.58 12.12 -0.06
C SER A 163 2.33 11.10 -1.17
N GLN A 164 1.74 11.54 -2.28
CA GLN A 164 1.49 10.69 -3.44
C GLN A 164 2.80 10.30 -4.14
N TYR A 165 3.68 11.27 -4.41
CA TYR A 165 4.94 11.02 -5.10
C TYR A 165 5.87 10.13 -4.30
N LEU A 166 6.02 10.41 -3.01
CA LEU A 166 6.87 9.64 -2.11
C LEU A 166 6.20 8.36 -1.62
N ASN A 167 4.91 8.12 -1.89
CA ASN A 167 4.18 6.99 -1.31
C ASN A 167 4.32 6.91 0.23
N ILE A 168 4.32 8.06 0.92
CA ILE A 168 4.37 8.19 2.38
C ILE A 168 3.09 8.87 2.85
N SER A 169 2.49 8.42 3.95
CA SER A 169 1.28 9.06 4.49
C SER A 169 1.53 10.54 4.86
N ARG A 170 0.56 11.43 4.57
CA ARG A 170 0.62 12.85 4.96
C ARG A 170 0.93 13.04 6.45
N ARG A 171 0.32 12.20 7.31
CA ARG A 171 0.55 12.24 8.76
C ARG A 171 2.01 11.98 9.10
N THR A 172 2.63 10.99 8.45
CA THR A 172 4.06 10.69 8.63
C THR A 172 4.91 11.86 8.19
N LEU A 173 4.67 12.44 7.01
CA LEU A 173 5.41 13.61 6.52
C LEU A 173 5.30 14.80 7.49
N THR A 174 4.10 15.12 7.98
CA THR A 174 3.89 16.18 8.97
C THR A 174 4.62 15.89 10.29
N MET A 175 4.54 14.64 10.78
CA MET A 175 5.13 14.28 12.06
C MET A 175 6.67 14.30 12.01
N TYR A 176 7.25 13.84 10.90
CA TYR A 176 8.70 13.87 10.69
C TYR A 176 9.20 15.30 10.55
N SER A 177 8.47 16.14 9.81
CA SER A 177 8.79 17.56 9.69
C SER A 177 8.72 18.31 11.02
N LYS A 178 7.67 18.08 11.82
CA LYS A 178 7.53 18.73 13.15
C LYS A 178 8.57 18.29 14.17
N ASN A 179 8.99 17.03 14.11
CA ASN A 179 9.90 16.45 15.09
C ASN A 179 11.37 16.49 14.63
N ASN A 180 11.67 17.13 13.49
CA ASN A 180 13.00 17.13 12.85
C ASN A 180 13.60 15.71 12.73
N LYS A 181 12.75 14.72 12.46
CA LYS A 181 13.20 13.32 12.30
C LYS A 181 13.62 13.06 10.87
N LEU A 182 14.73 12.35 10.71
CA LEU A 182 15.18 11.86 9.42
C LEU A 182 14.38 10.63 9.02
N TRP A 183 13.94 10.60 7.77
CA TRP A 183 13.35 9.43 7.15
C TRP A 183 14.45 8.57 6.52
N LYS A 184 14.49 7.28 6.89
CA LYS A 184 15.58 6.34 6.55
C LYS A 184 16.98 6.90 6.85
N ASP A 185 17.10 7.69 7.92
CA ASP A 185 18.34 8.33 8.38
C ASP A 185 19.05 9.23 7.35
N LYS A 186 18.36 9.60 6.26
CA LYS A 186 18.95 10.36 5.15
C LYS A 186 18.17 11.62 4.79
N PHE A 187 16.84 11.57 4.87
CA PHE A 187 15.98 12.62 4.32
C PHE A 187 15.28 13.42 5.41
N ALA A 188 15.36 14.75 5.34
CA ALA A 188 14.59 15.65 6.18
C ALA A 188 13.39 16.23 5.40
N PHE A 189 12.32 16.57 6.12
CA PHE A 189 11.10 17.12 5.54
C PHE A 189 10.81 18.50 6.14
N ASN A 190 10.56 19.50 5.30
CA ASN A 190 10.27 20.86 5.74
C ASN A 190 8.92 21.35 5.18
N ILE A 191 8.11 22.00 6.02
CA ILE A 191 6.83 22.60 5.63
C ILE A 191 6.99 24.12 5.69
N ILE A 192 6.98 24.76 4.52
CA ILE A 192 7.01 26.22 4.40
C ILE A 192 5.57 26.72 4.45
N LYS A 193 5.21 27.33 5.57
CA LYS A 193 3.90 27.98 5.73
C LYS A 193 3.83 29.22 4.88
N SER A 194 2.73 29.40 4.17
CA SER A 194 2.49 30.65 3.44
C SER A 194 2.26 31.81 4.43
N THR A 195 3.19 32.76 4.50
CA THR A 195 3.09 33.90 5.42
C THR A 195 1.92 34.78 5.01
N HIS A 196 1.04 35.09 5.96
CA HIS A 196 0.02 36.10 5.76
C HIS A 196 0.74 37.45 5.73
N ARG A 197 0.81 38.13 4.57
CA ARG A 197 0.97 39.60 4.59
C ARG A 197 -0.28 40.13 5.28
N SER A 198 -0.22 40.33 6.58
CA SER A 198 -1.09 41.29 7.25
C SER A 198 -0.75 42.63 6.61
N THR A 199 -1.67 43.14 5.80
CA THR A 199 -1.67 44.56 5.42
C THR A 199 -1.69 45.34 6.72
N LEU A 200 -0.51 45.80 7.14
CA LEU A 200 -0.38 46.86 8.12
C LEU A 200 -1.08 48.06 7.49
N SER A 201 -2.32 48.30 7.89
CA SER A 201 -2.97 49.58 7.75
C SER A 201 -2.18 50.55 8.62
N SER A 202 -1.27 51.28 7.99
CA SER A 202 -0.68 52.49 8.56
C SER A 202 -1.79 53.50 8.80
N GLU A 203 -2.09 53.75 10.08
CA GLU A 203 -2.65 55.03 10.54
C GLU A 203 -1.58 56.11 10.50
#